data_AF-A0A161UQP9-F1
#
_entry.id   AF-A0A161UQP9-F1
#
_cell.length_a   1.000
_cell.length_b   1.000
_cell.length_c   1.000
_cell.angle_alpha   90.00
_cell.angle_beta   90.00
_cell.angle_gamma   90.00
#
_symmetry.space_group_name_H-M   'P 1'
#
loop_
_entity.id
_entity.type
_entity.pdbx_description
1 polymer ?
#
loop_
_entity_poly.entity_id
_entity_poly.type
_entity_poly.pdbx_seq_one_letter_code
_entity_poly.pdbx_strand_id
1 'polypeptide(L)'
;MKFKILEFMLIVGNYIDNIKCESFCDIATNRIRIRPLKGQGLPLDIVIESLKEYRDVTKYPLGTVFLAKRVKVCRKDKGRNYLRADKQLLEKL
;
A
#
# COMPACT_ATOMS: atom_id res chain seq x y z
N MET A 1 -21.94 -18.90 1.83
CA MET A 1 -20.51 -19.23 2.02
C MET A 1 -19.79 -17.95 2.46
N LYS A 2 -19.42 -17.82 3.75
CA LYS A 2 -18.69 -16.63 4.24
C LYS A 2 -17.21 -16.85 3.98
N PHE A 3 -16.63 -16.17 2.99
CA PHE A 3 -15.18 -16.10 2.84
C PHE A 3 -14.61 -15.46 4.10
N LYS A 4 -13.92 -16.26 4.93
CA LYS A 4 -13.23 -15.77 6.11
C LYS A 4 -12.01 -15.00 5.58
N ILE A 5 -12.12 -13.68 5.51
CA ILE A 5 -10.99 -12.82 5.19
C ILE A 5 -9.96 -13.06 6.31
N LEU A 6 -8.81 -13.59 5.94
CA LEU A 6 -7.67 -13.67 6.86
C LEU A 6 -7.18 -12.23 7.04
N GLU A 7 -7.50 -11.62 8.17
CA GLU A 7 -6.87 -10.36 8.57
C GLU A 7 -5.38 -10.67 8.82
N PHE A 8 -4.49 -10.13 7.99
CA PHE A 8 -3.05 -10.28 8.21
C PHE A 8 -2.69 -9.52 9.48
N MET A 9 -2.24 -10.25 10.51
CA MET A 9 -1.60 -9.62 11.66
C MET A 9 -0.32 -8.93 11.16
N LEU A 10 -0.31 -7.60 11.16
CA LEU A 10 0.82 -6.79 10.71
C LEU A 10 1.98 -6.86 11.73
N ILE A 11 2.81 -7.89 11.58
CA ILE A 11 4.02 -8.09 12.39
C ILE A 11 5.16 -7.29 11.77
N VAL A 12 5.70 -6.33 12.52
CA VAL A 12 6.83 -5.50 12.07
C VAL A 12 8.02 -6.40 11.73
N GLY A 13 8.64 -6.15 10.57
CA GLY A 13 9.74 -6.95 10.05
C GLY A 13 9.33 -8.02 9.05
N ASN A 14 8.07 -8.47 9.07
CA ASN A 14 7.57 -9.46 8.12
C ASN A 14 7.44 -8.87 6.71
N TYR A 15 7.39 -9.79 5.74
CA TYR A 15 7.17 -9.47 4.34
C TYR A 15 5.83 -10.03 3.87
N ILE A 16 5.21 -9.31 2.94
CA ILE A 16 3.96 -9.69 2.29
C ILE A 16 4.18 -9.50 0.79
N ASP A 17 3.83 -10.52 0.00
CA ASP A 17 4.07 -10.54 -1.43
C ASP A 17 2.79 -10.26 -2.22
N ASN A 18 2.96 -9.77 -3.44
CA ASN A 18 1.92 -9.62 -4.46
C ASN A 18 0.70 -8.78 -4.03
N ILE A 19 0.95 -7.63 -3.42
CA ILE A 19 -0.13 -6.70 -3.03
C ILE A 19 -0.53 -5.85 -4.23
N LYS A 20 -1.79 -5.97 -4.65
CA LYS A 20 -2.41 -4.99 -5.56
C LYS A 20 -2.74 -3.72 -4.79
N CYS A 21 -2.39 -2.57 -5.34
CA CYS A 21 -2.54 -1.29 -4.67
C CYS A 21 -2.95 -0.21 -5.66
N GLU A 22 -3.47 0.90 -5.15
CA GLU A 22 -3.91 2.03 -5.98
C GLU A 22 -3.42 3.35 -5.43
N SER A 23 -3.27 4.34 -6.31
CA SER A 23 -3.11 5.73 -5.90
C SER A 23 -4.45 6.31 -5.43
N PHE A 24 -4.45 7.03 -4.31
CA PHE A 24 -5.64 7.71 -3.79
C PHE A 24 -5.28 9.08 -3.19
N CYS A 25 -6.26 9.97 -3.14
CA CYS A 25 -6.12 11.26 -2.48
C CYS A 25 -6.51 11.10 -1.00
N ASP A 26 -5.53 11.26 -0.12
CA ASP A 26 -5.77 11.30 1.32
C ASP A 26 -6.31 12.68 1.70
N ILE A 27 -7.62 12.76 1.91
CA ILE A 27 -8.34 14.00 2.24
C ILE A 27 -7.79 14.65 3.53
N ALA A 28 -7.35 13.86 4.51
CA ALA A 28 -6.85 14.41 5.78
C ALA A 28 -5.54 15.17 5.64
N THR A 29 -4.73 14.85 4.61
CA THR A 29 -3.44 15.52 4.38
C THR A 29 -3.33 16.20 3.01
N ASN A 30 -4.37 16.11 2.18
CA ASN A 30 -4.39 16.53 0.78
C ASN A 30 -3.18 16.01 -0.02
N ARG A 31 -2.75 14.78 0.25
CA ARG A 31 -1.59 14.14 -0.41
C ARG A 31 -2.05 12.93 -1.22
N ILE A 32 -1.44 12.75 -2.39
CA ILE A 32 -1.55 11.49 -3.12
C ILE A 32 -0.71 10.43 -2.43
N ARG A 33 -1.30 9.26 -2.17
CA ARG A 33 -0.69 8.12 -1.47
C ARG A 33 -1.04 6.82 -2.18
N ILE A 34 -0.36 5.74 -1.81
CA ILE A 34 -0.66 4.39 -2.28
C ILE A 34 -1.26 3.57 -1.13
N ARG A 35 -2.33 2.83 -1.39
CA ARG A 35 -2.98 1.91 -0.43
C ARG A 35 -3.26 0.54 -1.07
N PRO A 36 -3.40 -0.54 -0.28
CA PRO A 36 -3.88 -1.81 -0.79
C PRO A 36 -5.30 -1.72 -1.37
N LEU A 37 -5.59 -2.55 -2.37
CA LEU A 37 -6.97 -2.83 -2.77
C LEU A 37 -7.69 -3.69 -1.73
N LYS A 38 -9.02 -3.56 -1.69
CA LYS A 38 -9.90 -4.33 -0.81
C LYS A 38 -9.83 -5.84 -1.08
N GLY A 39 -9.98 -6.62 -0.01
CA GLY A 39 -10.08 -8.09 -0.08
C GLY A 39 -8.75 -8.84 0.05
N GLN A 40 -7.65 -8.14 0.34
CA GLN A 40 -6.31 -8.73 0.50
C GLN A 40 -5.90 -8.96 1.96
N GLY A 41 -6.83 -8.82 2.91
CA GLY A 41 -6.55 -9.00 4.35
C GLY A 41 -5.67 -7.91 4.97
N LEU A 42 -5.60 -6.73 4.33
CA LEU A 42 -4.83 -5.57 4.81
C LEU A 42 -5.77 -4.41 5.13
N PRO A 43 -5.43 -3.58 6.14
CA PRO A 43 -6.16 -2.35 6.40
C PRO A 43 -6.16 -1.45 5.16
N LEU A 44 -7.30 -0.85 4.83
CA LEU A 44 -7.43 0.00 3.64
C LEU A 44 -6.81 1.39 3.81
N ASP A 45 -6.57 1.78 5.04
CA ASP A 45 -5.95 3.05 5.43
C ASP A 45 -4.42 2.93 5.59
N ILE A 46 -3.85 1.72 5.49
CA ILE A 46 -2.40 1.54 5.54
C ILE A 46 -1.75 2.12 4.29
N VAL A 47 -0.70 2.90 4.51
CA VAL A 47 0.08 3.49 3.42
C VAL A 47 1.14 2.50 2.96
N ILE A 48 1.27 2.37 1.65
CA ILE A 48 2.42 1.73 1.00
C ILE A 48 3.40 2.82 0.57
N GLU A 49 4.60 2.81 1.14
CA GLU A 49 5.69 3.68 0.74
C GLU A 49 6.32 3.17 -0.57
N SER A 50 6.34 4.05 -1.55
CA SER A 50 6.90 3.87 -2.89
C SER A 50 7.66 5.11 -3.34
N LEU A 51 8.31 5.05 -4.51
CA LEU A 51 8.88 6.23 -5.16
C LEU A 51 7.80 7.30 -5.43
N LYS A 52 8.23 8.56 -5.48
CA LYS A 52 7.35 9.71 -5.72
C LYS A 52 6.63 9.63 -7.07
N GLU A 53 7.27 9.06 -8.09
CA GLU A 53 6.72 8.97 -9.45
C GLU A 53 5.36 8.26 -9.50
N TYR A 54 5.15 7.23 -8.68
CA TYR A 54 3.87 6.49 -8.63
C TYR A 54 2.72 7.30 -8.03
N ARG A 55 3.03 8.46 -7.43
CA ARG A 55 2.09 9.41 -6.84
C ARG A 55 1.96 10.68 -7.69
N ASP A 56 2.65 10.73 -8.83
CA ASP A 56 2.55 11.83 -9.79
C ASP A 56 1.34 11.62 -10.70
N VAL A 57 0.30 12.43 -10.48
CA VAL A 57 -0.96 12.34 -11.21
C VAL A 57 -0.88 12.77 -12.67
N THR A 58 0.22 13.41 -13.07
CA THR A 58 0.49 13.72 -14.48
C THR A 58 0.99 12.49 -15.26
N LYS A 59 1.64 11.53 -14.57
CA LYS A 59 2.16 10.28 -15.13
C LYS A 59 1.19 9.11 -14.93
N TYR A 60 0.60 9.02 -13.74
CA TYR A 60 -0.34 7.97 -13.35
C TYR A 60 -1.61 8.60 -12.78
N PRO A 61 -2.73 8.61 -13.52
CA PRO A 61 -3.99 9.16 -13.03
C PRO A 61 -4.39 8.60 -11.65
N LEU A 62 -5.13 9.40 -10.88
CA LEU A 62 -5.64 8.96 -9.58
C LEU A 62 -6.44 7.65 -9.72
N GLY A 63 -6.21 6.68 -8.84
CA GLY A 63 -6.81 5.35 -8.94
C GLY A 63 -6.03 4.38 -9.84
N THR A 64 -4.87 4.78 -10.39
CA THR A 64 -4.01 3.83 -11.11
C THR A 64 -3.64 2.67 -10.20
N VAL A 65 -3.82 1.45 -10.72
CA VAL A 65 -3.53 0.22 -10.00
C VAL A 65 -2.11 -0.24 -10.29
N PHE A 66 -1.45 -0.73 -9.24
CA PHE A 66 -0.10 -1.27 -9.30
C PHE A 66 -0.01 -2.59 -8.54
N LEU A 67 1.06 -3.33 -8.82
CA LEU A 67 1.52 -4.47 -8.07
C LEU A 67 2.78 -4.10 -7.28
N ALA A 68 2.69 -4.20 -5.95
CA ALA A 68 3.85 -4.26 -5.09
C ALA A 68 4.24 -5.74 -4.92
N LYS A 69 5.28 -6.18 -5.65
CA LYS A 69 5.73 -7.58 -5.65
C LYS A 69 6.05 -8.09 -4.25
N ARG A 70 6.64 -7.22 -3.42
CA ARG A 70 6.99 -7.51 -2.04
C ARG A 70 7.01 -6.22 -1.24
N VAL A 71 6.42 -6.25 -0.05
CA VAL A 71 6.48 -5.15 0.92
C VAL A 71 6.98 -5.65 2.25
N LYS A 72 7.67 -4.79 3.00
CA LYS A 72 8.03 -5.01 4.41
C LYS A 72 7.03 -4.29 5.30
N VAL A 73 6.55 -4.95 6.34
CA VAL A 73 5.79 -4.31 7.42
C VAL A 73 6.74 -3.52 8.29
N CYS A 74 6.52 -2.21 8.37
CA CYS A 74 7.34 -1.27 9.11
C CYS A 74 6.49 -0.49 10.11
N ARG A 75 7.16 0.15 11.08
CA ARG A 75 6.52 1.06 12.05
C ARG A 75 7.27 2.38 12.05
N LYS A 76 6.54 3.50 12.06
CA LYS A 76 7.14 4.82 12.32
C LYS A 76 7.41 4.98 13.81
N ASP A 77 8.36 5.85 14.17
CA ASP A 77 8.73 6.12 15.57
C ASP A 77 7.52 6.53 16.45
N LYS A 78 6.53 7.20 15.85
CA LYS A 78 5.27 7.59 16.51
C LYS A 78 4.15 6.55 16.39
N GLY A 79 4.50 5.28 16.14
CA GLY A 79 3.64 4.13 16.43
C GLY A 79 2.77 3.59 15.30
N ARG A 80 2.62 4.28 14.16
CA ARG A 80 1.78 3.81 13.04
C ARG A 80 2.53 2.83 12.15
N ASN A 81 1.86 1.72 11.80
CA ASN A 81 2.37 0.77 10.82
C ASN A 81 2.23 1.32 9.39
N TYR A 82 3.17 0.95 8.53
CA TYR A 82 3.13 1.20 7.10
C TYR A 82 3.81 0.05 6.36
N LEU A 83 3.54 -0.08 5.06
CA LEU A 83 4.18 -1.07 4.21
C LEU A 83 5.25 -0.36 3.39
N ARG A 84 6.45 -0.91 3.28
CA ARG A 84 7.51 -0.38 2.42
C ARG A 84 7.72 -1.31 1.24
N ALA A 85 7.42 -0.86 0.02
CA ALA A 85 7.71 -1.65 -1.17
C ALA A 85 9.21 -1.88 -1.33
N ASP A 86 9.59 -3.07 -1.80
CA ASP A 86 11.00 -3.39 -2.04
C ASP A 86 11.60 -2.44 -3.08
N LYS A 87 12.75 -1.86 -2.74
CA LYS A 87 13.39 -0.74 -3.47
C LYS A 87 12.42 0.43 -3.78
N GLN A 88 11.29 0.50 -3.08
CA GLN A 88 10.18 1.44 -3.30
C GLN A 88 9.54 1.35 -4.70
N LEU A 89 9.73 0.23 -5.41
CA LEU A 89 9.23 0.03 -6.77
C LEU A 89 7.83 -0.58 -6.79
N LEU A 90 7.05 -0.18 -7.79
CA LEU A 90 5.74 -0.70 -8.12
C LEU A 90 5.68 -1.02 -9.61
N GLU A 91 4.96 -2.08 -9.99
CA GLU A 91 4.68 -2.43 -11.38
C GLU A 91 3.26 -1.96 -11.73
N LYS A 92 3.09 -1.18 -12.80
CA LYS A 92 1.75 -0.75 -13.24
C LYS A 92 0.99 -1.95 -13.79
N LEU A 93 -0.27 -2.12 -13.36
CA LEU A 93 -1.21 -3.11 -13.90
C LEU A 93 -2.11 -2.51 -14.98
#